data_AF-A0A6G2HHX0-F1
#
_entry.id   AF-A0A6G2HHX0-F1
#
_cell.length_a   1.000
_cell.length_b   1.000
_cell.length_c   1.000
_cell.angle_alpha   90.00
_cell.angle_beta   90.00
_cell.angle_gamma   90.00
#
_symmetry.space_group_name_H-M   'P 1'
#
loop_
_entity.id
_entity.type
_entity.pdbx_description
1 polymer ?
#
loop_
_entity_poly.entity_id
_entity_poly.type
_entity_poly.pdbx_seq_one_letter_code
_entity_poly.pdbx_strand_id
1 'polypeptide(L)'
;MSTDTPAGSGDAFTPEEIAELQSRVDELERDLADLRAETADGPKKMVIVATKGTLDMAYPPLILASTAAAFGYDVTVFHTFWGLEILHEENSKDLKLSAVGNPNMPVPNAIAALPGMDRMTTRMMRNKIADNDVASIDELIEISLESGVDLQACQMTIDLLGYDEADFYDGVTTGVGAASAFQEMVEADIQLLV
;
A
#
# COMPACT_ATOMS: atom_id res chain seq x y z
N MET A 1 48.52 10.96 45.53
CA MET A 1 47.81 10.34 44.40
C MET A 1 47.88 11.34 43.26
N SER A 2 48.92 11.27 42.42
CA SER A 2 49.07 12.11 41.23
C SER A 2 48.08 11.63 40.18
N THR A 3 47.21 12.51 39.72
CA THR A 3 46.48 12.33 38.47
C THR A 3 47.34 12.90 37.34
N ASP A 4 48.01 12.01 36.61
CA ASP A 4 48.66 12.34 35.35
C ASP A 4 47.58 12.62 34.31
N THR A 5 47.22 13.89 34.16
CA THR A 5 46.58 14.39 32.94
C THR A 5 47.70 14.64 31.94
N PRO A 6 47.73 13.98 30.77
CA PRO A 6 48.66 14.35 29.71
C PRO A 6 48.32 15.78 29.31
N ALA A 7 49.24 16.71 29.55
CA ALA A 7 49.18 18.04 28.98
C ALA A 7 49.21 17.89 27.46
N GLY A 8 48.04 17.97 26.82
CA GLY A 8 47.94 18.07 25.37
C GLY A 8 48.72 19.29 24.93
N SER A 9 49.66 19.10 24.02
CA SER A 9 50.37 20.18 23.34
C SER A 9 49.33 21.12 22.73
N GLY A 10 49.32 22.36 23.20
CA GLY A 10 48.50 23.43 22.67
C GLY A 10 49.07 23.95 21.34
N ASP A 11 49.08 23.10 20.32
CA ASP A 11 49.32 23.55 18.96
C ASP A 11 48.03 24.23 18.48
N ALA A 12 48.08 25.56 18.42
CA ALA A 12 47.02 26.34 17.82
C ALA A 12 46.90 25.92 16.35
N PHE A 13 45.70 25.51 15.93
CA PHE A 13 45.42 25.18 14.53
C PHE A 13 45.90 26.31 13.62
N THR A 14 46.61 25.93 12.56
CA THR A 14 47.10 26.88 11.58
C THR A 14 45.93 27.49 10.80
N PRO A 15 46.07 28.72 10.27
CA PRO A 15 45.02 29.35 9.46
C PRO A 15 44.57 28.50 8.26
N GLU A 16 45.47 27.68 7.73
CA GLU A 16 45.21 26.79 6.59
C GLU A 16 44.34 25.59 7.01
N GLU A 17 44.66 24.96 8.14
CA GLU A 17 43.83 23.91 8.75
C GLU A 17 42.43 24.44 9.13
N ILE A 18 42.34 25.67 9.64
CA ILE A 18 41.05 26.32 9.94
C ILE A 18 40.24 26.54 8.67
N ALA A 19 40.87 26.99 7.59
CA ALA A 19 40.19 27.22 6.30
C ALA A 19 39.70 25.92 5.66
N GLU A 20 40.49 24.84 5.74
CA GLU A 20 40.10 23.51 5.26
C GLU A 20 38.91 22.97 6.06
N LEU A 21 38.97 23.08 7.39
CA LEU A 21 37.86 22.67 8.26
C LEU A 21 36.59 23.47 8.00
N GLN A 22 36.69 24.78 7.75
CA GLN A 22 35.55 25.63 7.37
C GLN A 22 34.94 25.18 6.04
N SER A 23 35.77 24.92 5.02
CA SER A 23 35.29 24.44 3.73
C SER A 23 34.54 23.11 3.85
N ARG A 24 35.03 22.20 4.72
CA ARG A 24 34.41 20.91 4.95
C ARG A 24 33.12 21.02 5.76
N VAL A 25 33.02 21.97 6.70
CA VAL A 25 31.77 22.29 7.39
C VAL A 25 30.75 22.84 6.39
N ASP A 26 31.13 23.77 5.53
CA ASP A 26 30.25 24.35 4.51
C ASP A 26 29.71 23.28 3.53
N GLU A 27 30.55 22.32 3.15
CA GLU A 27 30.16 21.18 2.32
C GLU A 27 29.18 20.25 3.06
N LEU A 28 29.51 19.86 4.30
CA LEU A 28 28.64 19.03 5.14
C LEU A 28 27.29 19.71 5.44
N GLU A 29 27.27 21.02 5.62
CA GLU A 29 26.03 21.77 5.83
C GLU A 29 25.14 21.79 4.58
N ARG A 30 25.72 21.85 3.38
CA ARG A 30 24.97 21.70 2.12
C ARG A 30 24.42 20.29 1.96
N ASP A 31 25.26 19.27 2.13
CA ASP A 31 24.83 17.88 2.00
C ASP A 31 23.71 17.55 3.00
N LEU A 32 23.82 18.06 4.25
CA LEU A 32 22.80 17.90 5.26
C LEU A 32 21.51 18.65 4.91
N ALA A 33 21.60 19.84 4.28
CA ALA A 33 20.44 20.58 3.82
C ALA A 33 19.70 19.86 2.69
N ASP A 34 20.43 19.27 1.75
CA ASP A 34 19.86 18.49 0.64
C ASP A 34 19.20 17.21 1.15
N LEU A 35 19.87 16.45 2.03
CA LEU A 35 19.31 15.26 2.68
C LEU A 35 18.07 15.59 3.53
N ARG A 36 18.08 16.73 4.23
CA ARG A 36 16.91 17.19 4.98
C ARG A 36 15.78 17.58 4.05
N ALA A 37 16.05 18.23 2.93
CA ALA A 37 15.03 18.53 1.94
C ALA A 37 14.42 17.25 1.34
N GLU A 38 15.21 16.19 1.17
CA GLU A 38 14.72 14.86 0.73
C GLU A 38 13.90 14.12 1.80
N THR A 39 14.06 14.45 3.09
CA THR A 39 13.43 13.75 4.22
C THR A 39 12.46 14.62 5.03
N ALA A 40 12.26 15.89 4.64
CA ALA A 40 11.47 16.86 5.40
C ALA A 40 9.95 16.57 5.39
N ASP A 41 9.46 15.87 4.37
CA ASP A 41 8.03 15.60 4.17
C ASP A 41 7.61 14.20 4.66
N GLY A 42 8.14 13.72 5.80
CA GLY A 42 7.68 12.46 6.41
C GLY A 42 7.72 11.22 5.47
N PRO A 43 7.05 10.10 5.82
CA PRO A 43 6.84 9.02 4.87
C PRO A 43 5.91 9.52 3.74
N LYS A 44 6.28 9.20 2.49
CA LYS A 44 5.42 9.51 1.34
C LYS A 44 4.08 8.82 1.46
N LYS A 45 3.00 9.49 1.06
CA LYS A 45 1.63 8.99 1.19
C LYS A 45 1.12 8.40 -0.12
N MET A 46 0.46 7.25 -0.04
CA MET A 46 -0.18 6.60 -1.18
C MET A 46 -1.63 6.24 -0.85
N VAL A 47 -2.55 6.64 -1.72
CA VAL A 47 -3.97 6.31 -1.59
C VAL A 47 -4.43 5.51 -2.80
N ILE A 48 -5.09 4.39 -2.53
CA ILE A 48 -5.72 3.54 -3.54
C ILE A 48 -7.23 3.50 -3.27
N VAL A 49 -8.04 3.80 -4.27
CA VAL A 49 -9.49 3.59 -4.23
C VAL A 49 -9.81 2.30 -4.98
N ALA A 50 -10.22 1.26 -4.24
CA ALA A 50 -10.57 -0.05 -4.79
C ALA A 50 -12.09 -0.16 -4.97
N THR A 51 -12.54 -0.25 -6.23
CA THR A 51 -13.98 -0.21 -6.59
C THR A 51 -14.54 -1.55 -7.06
N LYS A 52 -13.67 -2.48 -7.45
CA LYS A 52 -14.03 -3.79 -8.02
C LYS A 52 -13.60 -4.93 -7.10
N GLY A 53 -14.48 -5.91 -6.92
CA GLY A 53 -14.24 -7.09 -6.08
C GLY A 53 -14.18 -8.42 -6.83
N THR A 54 -13.86 -8.42 -8.13
CA THR A 54 -13.61 -9.68 -8.83
C THR A 54 -12.22 -10.22 -8.46
N LEU A 55 -12.03 -11.53 -8.61
CA LEU A 55 -10.78 -12.20 -8.21
C LEU A 55 -9.54 -11.52 -8.79
N ASP A 56 -9.56 -11.15 -10.07
CA ASP A 56 -8.46 -10.48 -10.77
C ASP A 56 -8.24 -9.03 -10.32
N MET A 57 -9.29 -8.36 -9.86
CA MET A 57 -9.24 -6.96 -9.45
C MET A 57 -8.88 -6.76 -7.98
N ALA A 58 -8.92 -7.84 -7.17
CA ALA A 58 -8.48 -7.83 -5.78
C ALA A 58 -6.95 -7.81 -5.65
N TYR A 59 -6.22 -8.42 -6.59
CA TYR A 59 -4.75 -8.48 -6.54
C TYR A 59 -4.04 -7.13 -6.67
N PRO A 60 -4.35 -6.27 -7.67
CA PRO A 60 -3.61 -5.02 -7.86
C PRO A 60 -3.59 -4.09 -6.64
N PRO A 61 -4.72 -3.77 -5.96
CA PRO A 61 -4.68 -2.86 -4.82
C PRO A 61 -3.89 -3.45 -3.65
N LEU A 62 -4.04 -4.74 -3.34
CA LEU A 62 -3.33 -5.37 -2.22
C LEU A 62 -1.82 -5.53 -2.48
N ILE A 63 -1.42 -5.93 -3.69
CA ILE A 63 0.00 -6.05 -4.06
C ILE A 63 0.67 -4.69 -4.04
N LEU A 64 0.03 -3.66 -4.62
CA LEU A 64 0.59 -2.31 -4.64
C LEU A 64 0.69 -1.74 -3.23
N ALA A 65 -0.34 -1.94 -2.39
CA ALA A 65 -0.36 -1.42 -1.05
C ALA A 65 0.71 -2.04 -0.16
N SER A 66 0.77 -3.38 -0.09
CA SER A 66 1.80 -4.10 0.66
C SER A 66 3.22 -3.78 0.17
N THR A 67 3.41 -3.65 -1.14
CA THR A 67 4.70 -3.24 -1.71
C THR A 67 5.07 -1.82 -1.31
N ALA A 68 4.15 -0.86 -1.43
CA ALA A 68 4.39 0.53 -1.06
C ALA A 68 4.71 0.67 0.44
N ALA A 69 3.99 -0.05 1.31
CA ALA A 69 4.27 -0.10 2.74
C ALA A 69 5.70 -0.65 3.01
N ALA A 70 6.12 -1.70 2.29
CA ALA A 70 7.48 -2.22 2.39
C ALA A 70 8.57 -1.22 1.94
N PHE A 71 8.23 -0.25 1.07
CA PHE A 71 9.10 0.86 0.68
C PHE A 71 9.00 2.08 1.63
N GLY A 72 8.26 1.96 2.74
CA GLY A 72 8.13 3.02 3.75
C GLY A 72 7.10 4.10 3.40
N TYR A 73 6.17 3.81 2.48
CA TYR A 73 5.02 4.68 2.25
C TYR A 73 3.98 4.50 3.36
N ASP A 74 3.31 5.58 3.70
CA ASP A 74 2.06 5.55 4.45
C ASP A 74 0.91 5.29 3.46
N VAL A 75 0.21 4.16 3.61
CA VAL A 75 -0.69 3.64 2.58
C VAL A 75 -2.09 3.46 3.10
N THR A 76 -3.05 4.05 2.38
CA THR A 76 -4.49 3.88 2.62
C THR A 76 -5.15 3.23 1.41
N VAL A 77 -5.92 2.16 1.63
CA VAL A 77 -6.74 1.53 0.58
C VAL A 77 -8.20 1.66 0.93
N PHE A 78 -8.88 2.61 0.27
CA PHE A 78 -10.30 2.85 0.42
C PHE A 78 -11.11 1.91 -0.48
N HIS A 79 -11.72 0.89 0.12
CA HIS A 79 -12.60 -0.05 -0.56
C HIS A 79 -14.03 0.51 -0.57
N THR A 80 -14.64 0.52 -1.76
CA THR A 80 -16.00 1.01 -1.98
C THR A 80 -16.72 0.16 -3.03
N PHE A 81 -18.07 0.18 -3.03
CA PHE A 81 -18.88 -0.70 -3.86
C PHE A 81 -18.44 -2.18 -3.73
N TRP A 82 -18.25 -2.86 -4.85
CA TRP A 82 -17.84 -4.27 -4.88
C TRP A 82 -16.43 -4.48 -4.32
N GLY A 83 -15.61 -3.43 -4.15
CA GLY A 83 -14.33 -3.54 -3.47
C GLY A 83 -14.46 -4.06 -2.03
N LEU A 84 -15.58 -3.83 -1.34
CA LEU A 84 -15.79 -4.35 0.02
C LEU A 84 -15.76 -5.88 0.10
N GLU A 85 -16.10 -6.57 -0.99
CA GLU A 85 -16.05 -8.04 -1.05
C GLU A 85 -14.63 -8.57 -0.83
N ILE A 86 -13.61 -7.75 -1.07
CA ILE A 86 -12.21 -8.09 -0.80
C ILE A 86 -11.97 -8.15 0.71
N LEU A 87 -12.56 -7.24 1.49
CA LEU A 87 -12.35 -7.14 2.94
C LEU A 87 -13.34 -7.96 3.76
N HIS A 88 -14.42 -8.45 3.16
CA HIS A 88 -15.41 -9.25 3.87
C HIS A 88 -14.87 -10.68 4.04
N GLU A 89 -14.73 -11.16 5.28
CA GLU A 89 -14.00 -12.39 5.63
C GLU A 89 -14.51 -13.65 4.91
N GLU A 90 -15.82 -13.74 4.68
CA GLU A 90 -16.42 -14.90 4.01
C GLU A 90 -16.43 -14.74 2.49
N ASN A 91 -16.67 -13.53 1.98
CA ASN A 91 -16.81 -13.31 0.54
C ASN A 91 -15.46 -13.29 -0.17
N SER A 92 -14.41 -12.79 0.49
CA SER A 92 -13.01 -12.74 -0.02
C SER A 92 -12.50 -14.13 -0.44
N LYS A 93 -12.98 -15.20 0.23
CA LYS A 93 -12.61 -16.59 -0.02
C LYS A 93 -13.22 -17.18 -1.31
N ASP A 94 -14.29 -16.59 -1.84
CA ASP A 94 -14.94 -17.04 -3.08
C ASP A 94 -15.14 -15.94 -4.14
N LEU A 95 -14.18 -15.01 -4.23
CA LEU A 95 -14.14 -14.04 -5.33
C LEU A 95 -14.06 -14.77 -6.67
N LYS A 96 -14.85 -14.31 -7.64
CA LYS A 96 -15.00 -14.90 -8.97
C LYS A 96 -14.44 -13.98 -10.04
N LEU A 97 -14.00 -14.58 -11.14
CA LEU A 97 -13.64 -13.89 -12.36
C LEU A 97 -14.84 -13.86 -13.32
N SER A 98 -15.15 -12.69 -13.87
CA SER A 98 -16.15 -12.60 -14.95
C SER A 98 -15.58 -13.16 -16.25
N ALA A 99 -16.23 -14.14 -16.84
CA ALA A 99 -15.91 -14.63 -18.17
C ALA A 99 -16.37 -13.62 -19.25
N VAL A 100 -17.51 -12.96 -19.03
CA VAL A 100 -18.13 -12.04 -19.99
C VAL A 100 -17.53 -10.64 -19.85
N GLY A 101 -17.28 -9.98 -20.99
CA GLY A 101 -16.86 -8.58 -21.02
C GLY A 101 -15.39 -8.36 -20.73
N ASN A 102 -14.58 -9.43 -20.67
CA ASN A 102 -13.12 -9.37 -20.60
C ASN A 102 -12.50 -9.67 -21.99
N PRO A 103 -12.09 -8.66 -22.77
CA PRO A 103 -11.54 -8.85 -24.11
C PRO A 103 -10.20 -9.61 -24.12
N ASN A 104 -9.52 -9.67 -22.98
CA ASN A 104 -8.22 -10.32 -22.85
C ASN A 104 -8.34 -11.81 -22.49
N MET A 105 -9.57 -12.31 -22.29
CA MET A 105 -9.80 -13.75 -22.16
C MET A 105 -9.78 -14.40 -23.54
N PRO A 106 -9.12 -15.57 -23.72
CA PRO A 106 -9.05 -16.29 -24.99
C PRO A 106 -10.38 -17.01 -25.31
N VAL A 107 -11.51 -16.43 -24.91
CA VAL A 107 -12.85 -17.00 -25.05
C VAL A 107 -13.74 -15.95 -25.71
N PRO A 108 -14.33 -16.24 -26.88
CA PRO A 108 -15.31 -15.35 -27.51
C PRO A 108 -16.46 -15.01 -26.55
N ASN A 109 -16.90 -13.75 -26.51
CA ASN A 109 -17.96 -13.28 -25.60
C ASN A 109 -19.24 -14.12 -25.65
N ALA A 110 -19.62 -14.63 -26.82
CA ALA A 110 -20.79 -15.50 -26.97
C ALA A 110 -20.65 -16.83 -26.20
N ILE A 111 -19.42 -17.37 -26.14
CA ILE A 111 -19.10 -18.58 -25.38
C ILE A 111 -18.98 -18.22 -23.90
N ALA A 112 -18.34 -17.09 -23.57
CA ALA A 112 -18.18 -16.64 -22.21
C ALA A 112 -19.51 -16.43 -21.47
N ALA A 113 -20.58 -16.10 -22.18
CA ALA A 113 -21.93 -15.92 -21.62
C ALA A 113 -22.65 -17.24 -21.30
N LEU A 114 -22.06 -18.41 -21.61
CA LEU A 114 -22.66 -19.70 -21.30
C LEU A 114 -22.67 -19.97 -19.79
N PRO A 115 -23.74 -20.59 -19.24
CA PRO A 115 -23.81 -20.94 -17.82
C PRO A 115 -22.61 -21.78 -17.37
N GLY A 116 -21.94 -21.34 -16.29
CA GLY A 116 -20.79 -22.04 -15.69
C GLY A 116 -19.42 -21.59 -16.19
N MET A 117 -19.36 -20.72 -17.20
CA MET A 117 -18.07 -20.20 -17.70
C MET A 117 -17.31 -19.40 -16.66
N ASP A 118 -17.97 -18.56 -15.86
CA ASP A 118 -17.33 -17.82 -14.76
C ASP A 118 -16.64 -18.75 -13.76
N ARG A 119 -17.25 -19.91 -13.46
CA ARG A 119 -16.64 -20.91 -12.57
C ARG A 119 -15.41 -21.54 -13.21
N MET A 120 -15.46 -21.82 -14.50
CA MET A 120 -14.34 -22.37 -15.26
C MET A 120 -13.17 -21.37 -15.31
N THR A 121 -13.44 -20.11 -15.66
CA THR A 121 -12.41 -19.06 -15.75
C THR A 121 -11.83 -18.74 -14.39
N THR A 122 -12.65 -18.68 -13.34
CA THR A 122 -12.21 -18.55 -11.95
C THR A 122 -11.26 -19.68 -11.56
N ARG A 123 -11.62 -20.95 -11.85
CA ARG A 123 -10.76 -22.10 -11.55
C ARG A 123 -9.44 -22.04 -12.32
N MET A 124 -9.49 -21.66 -13.60
CA MET A 124 -8.28 -21.49 -14.42
C MET A 124 -7.36 -20.42 -13.82
N MET A 125 -7.92 -19.29 -13.38
CA MET A 125 -7.17 -18.20 -12.76
C MET A 125 -6.55 -18.64 -11.42
N ARG A 126 -7.33 -19.28 -10.54
CA ARG A 126 -6.83 -19.81 -9.25
C ARG A 126 -5.68 -20.81 -9.45
N ASN A 127 -5.79 -21.71 -10.45
CA ASN A 127 -4.69 -22.61 -10.79
C ASN A 127 -3.44 -21.84 -11.25
N LYS A 128 -3.59 -20.84 -12.11
CA LYS A 128 -2.45 -20.01 -12.56
C LYS A 128 -1.78 -19.27 -11.41
N ILE A 129 -2.55 -18.70 -10.49
CA ILE A 129 -2.04 -18.03 -9.29
C ILE A 129 -1.20 -19.02 -8.47
N ALA A 130 -1.76 -20.21 -8.19
CA ALA A 130 -1.07 -21.26 -7.44
C ALA A 130 0.19 -21.78 -8.16
N ASP A 131 0.14 -21.98 -9.49
CA ASP A 131 1.27 -22.45 -10.30
C ASP A 131 2.42 -21.43 -10.40
N ASN A 132 2.17 -20.16 -10.04
CA ASN A 132 3.17 -19.08 -10.10
C ASN A 132 3.56 -18.55 -8.71
N ASP A 133 3.26 -19.29 -7.65
CA ASP A 133 3.59 -18.95 -6.26
C ASP A 133 3.15 -17.53 -5.85
N VAL A 134 2.00 -17.09 -6.38
CA VAL A 134 1.40 -15.81 -6.00
C VAL A 134 0.59 -16.01 -4.72
N ALA A 135 0.85 -15.16 -3.73
CA ALA A 135 0.11 -15.14 -2.46
C ALA A 135 -1.40 -15.01 -2.70
N SER A 136 -2.21 -15.72 -1.94
CA SER A 136 -3.66 -15.63 -1.98
C SER A 136 -4.18 -14.26 -1.51
N ILE A 137 -5.45 -13.97 -1.79
CA ILE A 137 -6.08 -12.70 -1.35
C ILE A 137 -6.04 -12.57 0.18
N ASP A 138 -6.30 -13.66 0.89
CA ASP A 138 -6.27 -13.73 2.35
C ASP A 138 -4.88 -13.37 2.88
N GLU A 139 -3.83 -14.02 2.37
CA GLU A 139 -2.43 -13.73 2.72
C GLU A 139 -2.05 -12.28 2.39
N LEU A 140 -2.52 -11.74 1.26
CA LEU A 140 -2.24 -10.36 0.87
C LEU A 140 -2.94 -9.32 1.78
N ILE A 141 -4.13 -9.63 2.29
CA ILE A 141 -4.84 -8.80 3.26
C ILE A 141 -4.08 -8.82 4.59
N GLU A 142 -3.73 -10.01 5.08
CA GLU A 142 -2.93 -10.19 6.30
C GLU A 142 -1.61 -9.42 6.21
N ILE A 143 -0.84 -9.62 5.13
CA ILE A 143 0.43 -8.89 4.91
C ILE A 143 0.22 -7.39 4.91
N SER A 144 -0.85 -6.90 4.29
CA SER A 144 -1.15 -5.47 4.23
C SER A 144 -1.41 -4.90 5.62
N LEU A 145 -2.27 -5.56 6.40
CA LEU A 145 -2.58 -5.16 7.77
C LEU A 145 -1.35 -5.22 8.68
N GLU A 146 -0.57 -6.30 8.61
CA GLU A 146 0.68 -6.47 9.37
C GLU A 146 1.73 -5.42 9.02
N SER A 147 1.75 -4.97 7.76
CA SER A 147 2.65 -3.92 7.27
C SER A 147 2.17 -2.50 7.61
N GLY A 148 1.02 -2.37 8.27
CA GLY A 148 0.45 -1.07 8.67
C GLY A 148 -0.31 -0.33 7.56
N VAL A 149 -0.73 -1.03 6.50
CA VAL A 149 -1.64 -0.46 5.49
C VAL A 149 -3.01 -0.23 6.14
N ASP A 150 -3.56 0.98 6.00
CA ASP A 150 -4.93 1.28 6.43
C ASP A 150 -5.94 0.79 5.38
N LEU A 151 -6.43 -0.43 5.56
CA LEU A 151 -7.51 -1.01 4.74
C LEU A 151 -8.85 -0.49 5.24
N GLN A 152 -9.50 0.37 4.44
CA GLN A 152 -10.72 1.07 4.83
C GLN A 152 -11.95 0.50 4.11
N ALA A 153 -13.03 0.25 4.85
CA ALA A 153 -14.33 -0.15 4.33
C ALA A 153 -15.32 1.04 4.33
N CYS A 154 -15.75 1.48 3.15
CA CYS A 154 -16.65 2.62 2.98
C CYS A 154 -18.01 2.40 3.68
N GLN A 155 -18.31 3.19 4.71
CA GLN A 155 -19.52 3.09 5.51
C GLN A 155 -20.80 3.14 4.66
N MET A 156 -20.86 4.05 3.68
CA MET A 156 -22.03 4.15 2.80
C MET A 156 -22.26 2.85 2.00
N THR A 157 -21.20 2.11 1.68
CA THR A 157 -21.33 0.83 0.98
C THR A 157 -21.72 -0.28 1.95
N ILE A 158 -21.17 -0.30 3.17
CA ILE A 158 -21.61 -1.20 4.26
C ILE A 158 -23.14 -1.06 4.42
N ASP A 159 -23.63 0.17 4.58
CA ASP A 159 -25.05 0.46 4.75
C ASP A 159 -25.88 0.05 3.51
N LEU A 160 -25.35 0.29 2.31
CA LEU A 160 -26.03 -0.02 1.04
C LEU A 160 -26.19 -1.52 0.80
N LEU A 161 -25.17 -2.31 1.14
CA LEU A 161 -25.16 -3.75 0.96
C LEU A 161 -25.75 -4.50 2.16
N GLY A 162 -25.94 -3.80 3.29
CA GLY A 162 -26.52 -4.36 4.50
C GLY A 162 -25.56 -5.29 5.24
N TYR A 163 -24.27 -4.98 5.23
CA TYR A 163 -23.25 -5.69 5.99
C TYR A 163 -23.12 -5.16 7.41
N ASP A 164 -22.62 -6.00 8.31
CA ASP A 164 -22.22 -5.62 9.66
C ASP A 164 -20.71 -5.34 9.68
N GLU A 165 -20.26 -4.40 10.52
CA GLU A 165 -18.83 -4.09 10.67
C GLU A 165 -18.01 -5.32 11.11
N ALA A 166 -18.65 -6.28 11.77
CA ALA A 166 -18.03 -7.54 12.20
C ALA A 166 -17.86 -8.57 11.07
N ASP A 167 -18.33 -8.29 9.86
CA ASP A 167 -18.17 -9.17 8.69
C ASP A 167 -16.79 -9.00 8.01
N PHE A 168 -16.01 -8.00 8.42
CA PHE A 168 -14.69 -7.66 7.85
C PHE A 168 -13.55 -8.14 8.75
N TYR A 169 -12.37 -8.35 8.14
CA TYR A 169 -11.16 -8.76 8.87
C TYR A 169 -10.82 -7.81 10.03
N ASP A 170 -10.29 -8.37 11.11
CA ASP A 170 -9.77 -7.58 12.23
C ASP A 170 -8.67 -6.62 11.74
N GLY A 171 -8.72 -5.36 12.18
CA GLY A 171 -7.84 -4.29 11.70
C GLY A 171 -8.34 -3.51 10.48
N VAL A 172 -9.45 -3.92 9.84
CA VAL A 172 -10.12 -3.10 8.82
C VAL A 172 -10.79 -1.89 9.46
N THR A 173 -10.51 -0.70 8.94
CA THR A 173 -11.10 0.56 9.39
C THR A 173 -12.50 0.75 8.80
N THR A 174 -13.53 0.76 9.64
CA THR A 174 -14.93 1.07 9.29
C THR A 174 -15.29 2.52 9.64
N GLY A 175 -16.54 2.95 9.37
CA GLY A 175 -17.00 4.30 9.72
C GLY A 175 -16.42 5.43 8.86
N VAL A 176 -15.59 5.11 7.87
CA VAL A 176 -15.00 6.07 6.92
C VAL A 176 -15.89 6.26 5.70
N GLY A 177 -15.89 7.49 5.16
CA GLY A 177 -16.70 7.85 4.00
C GLY A 177 -15.88 8.52 2.90
N ALA A 178 -16.55 8.90 1.82
CA ALA A 178 -15.92 9.58 0.69
C ALA A 178 -15.18 10.87 1.10
N ALA A 179 -15.65 11.57 2.15
CA ALA A 179 -14.98 12.77 2.66
C ALA A 179 -13.61 12.46 3.26
N SER A 180 -13.49 11.40 4.07
CA SER A 180 -12.22 10.95 4.65
C SER A 180 -11.25 10.51 3.56
N ALA A 181 -11.71 9.65 2.63
CA ALA A 181 -10.90 9.21 1.50
C ALA A 181 -10.42 10.40 0.64
N PHE A 182 -11.27 11.41 0.44
CA PHE A 182 -10.88 12.62 -0.30
C PHE A 182 -9.82 13.44 0.42
N GLN A 183 -9.88 13.55 1.75
CA GLN A 183 -8.85 14.24 2.54
C GLN A 183 -7.51 13.53 2.46
N GLU A 184 -7.50 12.19 2.61
CA GLU A 184 -6.28 11.39 2.43
C GLU A 184 -5.69 11.58 1.02
N MET A 185 -6.53 11.60 -0.02
CA MET A 185 -6.07 11.86 -1.38
C MET A 185 -5.42 13.24 -1.51
N VAL A 186 -5.98 14.30 -0.92
CA VAL A 186 -5.40 15.66 -1.01
C VAL A 186 -3.96 15.70 -0.47
N GLU A 187 -3.64 14.87 0.51
CA GLU A 187 -2.31 14.79 1.13
C GLU A 187 -1.40 13.74 0.48
N ALA A 188 -1.92 12.91 -0.43
CA ALA A 188 -1.20 11.80 -1.02
C ALA A 188 -0.26 12.23 -2.16
N ASP A 189 0.96 11.69 -2.16
CA ASP A 189 1.91 11.81 -3.27
C ASP A 189 1.48 10.96 -4.48
N ILE A 190 0.81 9.83 -4.22
CA ILE A 190 0.34 8.89 -5.24
C ILE A 190 -1.14 8.58 -4.99
N GLN A 191 -1.96 8.76 -6.02
CA GLN A 191 -3.40 8.45 -5.99
C GLN A 191 -3.74 7.50 -7.14
N LEU A 192 -4.36 6.36 -6.84
CA LEU A 192 -4.80 5.39 -7.83
C LEU A 192 -6.28 5.04 -7.65
N LEU A 193 -6.96 4.81 -8.76
CA LEU A 193 -8.31 4.24 -8.80
C LEU A 193 -8.24 2.88 -9.51
N VAL A 194 -8.71 1.83 -8.84
CA VAL A 194 -8.64 0.44 -9.30
C VAL A 194 -10.03 -0.18 -9.44
#